data_AF-A0A2M7EKN0-F1
#
_entry.id   AF-A0A2M7EKN0-F1
#
_cell.length_a   1.000
_cell.length_b   1.000
_cell.length_c   1.000
_cell.angle_alpha   90.00
_cell.angle_beta   90.00
_cell.angle_gamma   90.00
#
_symmetry.space_group_name_H-M   'P 1'
#
loop_
_entity.id
_entity.type
_entity.pdbx_description
1 polymer ?
#
loop_
_entity_poly.entity_id
_entity_poly.type
_entity_poly.pdbx_seq_one_letter_code
_entity_poly.pdbx_strand_id
1 'polypeptide(L)'
;YKKGITMKRNRGVFFTSCNIDAKIVQQILLERPKFIGLSEKYEFDIAIEKQLLETGIISFENLAHTEKLPKAFMFYGVPLNIKNGDGSPVRAFAVIE
;
A
#
# COMPACT_ATOMS: atom_id res chain seq x y z
N TYR A 1 8.39 3.56 -3.04
CA TYR A 1 8.12 3.71 -4.47
C TYR A 1 9.14 4.70 -4.96
N LYS A 2 9.86 4.37 -6.04
CA LYS A 2 10.72 5.34 -6.73
C LYS A 2 10.14 5.48 -8.12
N LYS A 3 10.06 6.72 -8.60
CA LYS A 3 9.58 7.06 -9.94
C LYS A 3 10.31 6.16 -10.97
N GLY A 4 9.56 5.39 -11.76
CA GLY A 4 10.10 4.46 -12.75
C GLY A 4 10.23 2.98 -12.34
N ILE A 5 9.77 2.59 -11.14
CA ILE A 5 9.63 1.16 -10.78
C ILE A 5 8.32 0.61 -11.34
N THR A 6 8.41 -0.47 -12.12
CA THR A 6 7.25 -1.26 -12.58
C THR A 6 6.62 -2.02 -11.41
N MET A 7 5.33 -1.78 -11.16
CA MET A 7 4.52 -2.55 -10.23
C MET A 7 4.13 -3.88 -10.87
N LYS A 8 4.15 -4.95 -10.07
CA LYS A 8 3.81 -6.29 -10.54
C LYS A 8 2.56 -6.76 -9.84
N ARG A 9 1.66 -7.39 -10.58
CA ARG A 9 0.37 -7.88 -10.06
C ARG A 9 0.45 -8.79 -8.84
N ASN A 10 1.53 -9.55 -8.71
CA ASN A 10 1.75 -10.47 -7.59
C ASN A 10 2.57 -9.86 -6.42
N ARG A 11 2.89 -8.57 -6.46
CA ARG A 11 3.67 -7.89 -5.42
C ARG A 11 2.94 -6.68 -4.86
N GLY A 12 3.18 -6.40 -3.58
CA GLY A 12 2.79 -5.14 -2.96
C GLY A 12 3.76 -4.02 -3.32
N VAL A 13 3.29 -2.78 -3.24
CA VAL A 13 4.09 -1.59 -3.49
C VAL A 13 3.94 -0.62 -2.33
N PHE A 14 5.07 -0.22 -1.75
CA PHE A 14 5.10 0.74 -0.66
C PHE A 14 5.41 2.13 -1.19
N PHE A 15 4.71 3.15 -0.72
CA PHE A 15 4.93 4.57 -0.97
C PHE A 15 5.49 5.19 0.31
N THR A 16 6.80 5.43 0.30
CA THR A 16 7.59 5.83 1.49
C THR A 16 8.21 7.21 1.37
N SER A 17 8.01 7.87 0.22
CA SER A 17 8.67 9.13 -0.13
C SER A 17 7.76 10.09 -0.92
N CYS A 18 6.48 9.77 -1.08
CA CYS A 18 5.50 10.63 -1.74
C CYS A 18 4.06 10.20 -1.41
N ASN A 19 3.13 11.15 -1.51
CA ASN A 19 1.70 10.85 -1.62
C ASN A 19 1.39 10.15 -2.96
N ILE A 20 0.23 9.51 -3.02
CA ILE A 20 -0.33 8.93 -4.24
C ILE A 20 -1.14 10.02 -4.93
N ASP A 21 -0.68 10.47 -6.10
CA ASP A 21 -1.39 11.45 -6.93
C ASP A 21 -2.15 10.76 -8.09
N ALA A 22 -2.91 11.54 -8.86
CA ALA A 22 -3.69 11.01 -9.99
C ALA A 22 -2.86 10.24 -11.03
N LYS A 23 -1.58 10.61 -11.24
CA LYS A 23 -0.70 9.90 -12.19
C LYS A 23 -0.30 8.54 -11.64
N ILE A 24 0.02 8.47 -10.35
CA ILE A 24 0.32 7.22 -9.66
C ILE A 24 -0.92 6.33 -9.62
N VAL A 25 -2.12 6.88 -9.38
CA VAL A 25 -3.39 6.12 -9.43
C VAL A 25 -3.56 5.45 -10.79
N GLN A 26 -3.36 6.18 -11.90
CA GLN A 26 -3.45 5.58 -13.24
C GLN A 26 -2.48 4.40 -13.42
N GLN A 27 -1.26 4.51 -12.89
CA GLN A 27 -0.29 3.41 -12.91
C GLN A 27 -0.73 2.22 -12.06
N ILE A 28 -1.23 2.47 -10.84
CA ILE A 28 -1.75 1.43 -9.95
C ILE A 28 -2.91 0.68 -10.63
N LEU A 29 -3.82 1.39 -11.27
CA LEU A 29 -4.98 0.80 -11.96
C LEU A 29 -4.59 -0.03 -13.19
N LEU A 30 -3.54 0.36 -13.90
CA LEU A 30 -2.99 -0.34 -15.05
C LEU A 30 -2.23 -1.62 -14.63
N GLU A 31 -1.31 -1.48 -13.68
CA GLU A 31 -0.39 -2.56 -13.29
C GLU A 31 -0.98 -3.50 -12.23
N ARG A 32 -2.01 -3.05 -11.51
CA ARG A 32 -2.80 -3.77 -10.50
C ARG A 32 -1.94 -4.53 -9.49
N PRO A 33 -1.12 -3.85 -8.68
CA PRO A 33 -0.35 -4.51 -7.62
C PRO A 33 -1.27 -5.26 -6.65
N LYS A 34 -0.72 -6.24 -5.93
CA LYS A 34 -1.48 -7.06 -4.99
C LYS A 34 -2.10 -6.22 -3.86
N PHE A 35 -1.35 -5.21 -3.42
CA PHE A 35 -1.76 -4.23 -2.42
C PHE A 35 -0.83 -3.01 -2.50
N ILE A 36 -1.22 -1.93 -1.85
CA ILE A 36 -0.40 -0.74 -1.67
C ILE A 36 -0.19 -0.47 -0.18
N GLY A 37 0.98 0.05 0.17
CA GLY A 37 1.30 0.50 1.52
C GLY A 37 1.70 1.96 1.50
N LEU A 38 1.20 2.78 2.42
CA LEU A 38 1.57 4.18 2.58
C LEU A 38 2.22 4.39 3.94
N SER A 39 3.36 5.09 3.94
CA SER A 39 4.03 5.46 5.19
C SER A 39 3.20 6.47 5.98
N GLU A 40 3.28 6.42 7.31
CA GLU A 40 2.69 7.40 8.24
C GLU A 40 3.08 8.87 7.99
N LYS A 41 4.06 9.14 7.13
CA LYS A 41 4.46 10.51 6.73
C LYS A 41 3.55 11.13 5.68
N TYR A 42 2.60 10.36 5.17
CA TYR A 42 1.77 10.66 4.02
C TYR A 42 0.33 10.28 4.32
N GLU A 43 -0.61 10.99 3.71
CA GLU A 43 -2.04 10.81 3.92
C GLU A 43 -2.71 10.45 2.60
N PHE A 44 -3.68 9.54 2.66
CA PHE A 44 -4.52 9.23 1.52
C PHE A 44 -5.53 10.35 1.29
N ASP A 45 -5.66 10.75 0.03
CA ASP A 45 -6.83 11.48 -0.41
C ASP A 45 -8.02 10.51 -0.45
N ILE A 46 -9.13 10.88 0.21
CA ILE A 46 -10.32 10.04 0.38
C ILE A 46 -10.91 9.62 -0.98
N ALA A 47 -10.90 10.51 -1.98
CA ALA A 47 -11.44 10.18 -3.29
C ALA A 47 -10.55 9.16 -4.02
N ILE A 48 -9.23 9.31 -3.89
CA ILE A 48 -8.26 8.34 -4.41
C ILE A 48 -8.38 6.99 -3.71
N GLU A 49 -8.44 6.98 -2.39
CA GLU A 49 -8.56 5.74 -1.61
C GLU A 49 -9.82 4.97 -2.02
N LYS A 50 -10.97 5.64 -2.04
CA LYS A 50 -12.24 5.05 -2.47
C LYS A 50 -12.15 4.47 -3.87
N GLN A 51 -11.58 5.21 -4.82
CA GLN A 51 -11.41 4.75 -6.19
C GLN A 51 -10.55 3.47 -6.27
N LEU A 52 -9.48 3.36 -5.47
CA LEU A 52 -8.61 2.19 -5.47
C LEU A 52 -9.31 0.98 -4.81
N LEU A 53 -10.01 1.19 -3.70
CA LEU A 53 -10.77 0.15 -3.00
C LEU A 53 -11.90 -0.44 -3.86
N GLU A 54 -12.61 0.40 -4.63
CA GLU A 54 -13.64 -0.05 -5.59
C GLU A 54 -13.09 -1.00 -6.67
N THR A 55 -11.77 -0.95 -6.92
CA THR A 55 -11.09 -1.86 -7.86
C THR A 55 -10.49 -3.10 -7.21
N GLY A 56 -10.71 -3.29 -5.91
CA GLY A 56 -10.22 -4.43 -5.13
C GLY A 56 -8.74 -4.35 -4.74
N ILE A 57 -8.13 -3.16 -4.80
CA ILE A 57 -6.74 -2.95 -4.39
C ILE A 57 -6.73 -2.64 -2.89
N ILE A 58 -6.14 -3.54 -2.10
CA ILE A 58 -6.02 -3.39 -0.65
C ILE A 58 -4.99 -2.30 -0.33
N SER A 59 -5.35 -1.36 0.55
CA SER A 59 -4.45 -0.36 1.13
C SER A 59 -4.01 -0.74 2.55
N PHE A 60 -2.77 -0.40 2.88
CA PHE A 60 -2.24 -0.39 4.24
C PHE A 60 -1.72 1.01 4.53
N GLU A 61 -2.29 1.67 5.52
CA GLU A 61 -1.98 3.07 5.82
C GLU A 61 -1.24 3.20 7.15
N ASN A 62 -0.68 4.37 7.40
CA ASN A 62 0.03 4.68 8.64
C ASN A 62 1.12 3.65 8.96
N LEU A 63 1.84 3.18 7.95
CA LEU A 63 2.94 2.24 8.12
C LEU A 63 4.15 2.97 8.72
N ALA A 64 4.53 2.58 9.93
CA ALA A 64 5.70 3.08 10.62
C ALA A 64 7.00 2.43 10.12
N HIS A 65 8.13 3.09 10.37
CA HIS A 65 9.50 2.60 10.11
C HIS A 65 9.82 2.24 8.65
N THR A 66 9.06 2.78 7.69
CA THR A 66 9.23 2.40 6.28
C THR A 66 10.58 2.83 5.70
N GLU A 67 11.27 3.78 6.33
CA GLU A 67 12.63 4.21 5.96
C GLU A 67 13.70 3.13 6.22
N LYS A 68 13.41 2.13 7.05
CA LYS A 68 14.32 1.02 7.37
C LYS A 68 14.19 -0.14 6.39
N LEU A 69 13.21 -0.11 5.50
CA LEU A 69 12.90 -1.22 4.61
C LEU A 69 13.88 -1.28 3.43
N PRO A 70 14.39 -2.47 3.08
CA PRO A 70 15.19 -2.65 1.87
C PRO A 70 14.31 -2.51 0.61
N LYS A 71 14.94 -2.56 -0.57
CA LYS A 71 14.22 -2.44 -1.84
C LYS A 71 13.15 -3.53 -2.06
N ALA A 72 13.38 -4.73 -1.51
CA ALA A 72 12.45 -5.85 -1.54
C ALA A 72 12.51 -6.58 -0.20
N PHE A 73 11.34 -6.94 0.33
CA PHE A 73 11.17 -7.60 1.62
C PHE A 73 9.86 -8.39 1.60
N MET A 74 9.69 -9.27 2.58
CA MET A 74 8.41 -9.93 2.81
C MET A 74 7.58 -9.09 3.78
N PHE A 75 6.31 -8.83 3.43
CA PHE A 75 5.39 -8.05 4.24
C PHE A 75 4.20 -8.89 4.71
N TYR A 76 3.82 -8.69 5.96
CA TYR A 76 2.62 -9.26 6.57
C TYR A 76 1.81 -8.13 7.19
N GLY A 77 0.58 -7.96 6.70
CA GLY A 77 -0.44 -7.11 7.33
C GLY A 77 -1.57 -8.01 7.80
N VAL A 78 -1.64 -8.27 9.11
CA VAL A 78 -2.58 -9.24 9.70
C VAL A 78 -3.80 -8.47 10.26
N PRO A 79 -4.95 -8.49 9.57
CA PRO A 79 -6.16 -7.80 10.03
C PRO A 79 -6.90 -8.60 11.10
N LEU A 80 -7.74 -7.89 11.84
CA LEU A 80 -8.72 -8.52 12.72
C LEU A 80 -9.82 -9.18 11.86
N ASN A 81 -10.30 -10.33 12.30
CA ASN A 81 -11.41 -11.03 11.64
C ASN A 81 -12.76 -10.43 12.06
N ILE A 82 -13.04 -9.20 11.61
CA ILE A 82 -14.28 -8.49 11.89
C ILE A 82 -15.34 -8.91 10.87
N LYS A 83 -16.49 -9.41 11.33
CA LYS A 83 -17.59 -9.81 10.46
C LYS A 83 -18.11 -8.61 9.68
N ASN A 84 -18.13 -8.71 8.35
CA ASN A 84 -18.52 -7.63 7.43
C ASN A 84 -17.72 -6.34 7.61
N GLY A 85 -16.47 -6.43 8.11
CA GLY A 85 -15.57 -5.28 8.19
C GLY A 85 -15.04 -4.88 6.81
N ASP A 86 -14.96 -3.57 6.57
CA ASP A 86 -14.33 -2.94 5.42
C ASP A 86 -12.85 -2.62 5.66
N GLY A 87 -12.43 -2.60 6.92
CA GLY A 87 -11.04 -2.45 7.35
C GLY A 87 -10.86 -2.85 8.82
N SER A 88 -9.61 -2.91 9.26
CA SER A 88 -9.28 -3.09 10.68
C SER A 88 -7.87 -2.58 10.96
N PRO A 89 -7.55 -2.20 12.20
CA PRO A 89 -6.16 -2.02 12.58
C PRO A 89 -5.39 -3.34 12.39
N VAL A 90 -4.15 -3.24 11.90
CA VAL A 90 -3.30 -4.39 11.63
C VAL A 90 -2.05 -4.37 12.49
N ARG A 91 -1.54 -5.56 12.83
CA ARG A 91 -0.12 -5.69 13.19
C ARG A 91 0.68 -5.90 11.92
N ALA A 92 1.14 -4.80 11.34
CA ALA A 92 2.01 -4.81 10.17
C ALA A 92 3.46 -5.10 10.58
N PHE A 93 4.11 -6.06 9.91
CA PHE A 93 5.53 -6.34 10.08
C PHE A 93 6.18 -6.81 8.78
N ALA A 94 7.48 -6.59 8.68
CA ALA A 94 8.30 -7.02 7.57
C ALA A 94 9.39 -7.97 8.06
N VAL A 95 9.69 -8.99 7.26
CA VAL A 95 10.86 -9.85 7.44
C VAL A 95 11.92 -9.39 6.44
N ILE A 96 13.08 -9.04 6.96
CA ILE A 96 14.24 -8.55 6.22
C ILE A 96 15.39 -9.56 6.37
N GLU A 97 16.18 -9.74 5.32
CA GLU A 97 17.42 -10.54 5.29
C GLU A 97 18.65 -9.64 5.38
#